data_AF-A0A356ENF7-F1
#
_entry.id   AF-A0A356ENF7-F1
#
_cell.length_a   1.000
_cell.length_b   1.000
_cell.length_c   1.000
_cell.angle_alpha   90.00
_cell.angle_beta   90.00
_cell.angle_gamma   90.00
#
_symmetry.space_group_name_H-M   'P 1'
#
loop_
_entity.id
_entity.type
_entity.pdbx_description
1 polymer ?
#
loop_
_entity_poly.entity_id
_entity_poly.type
_entity_poly.pdbx_seq_one_letter_code
_entity_poly.pdbx_strand_id
1 'polypeptide(L)'
;MKCRACVLGLSFVAAVCIAESASAYYNSSLGRFVSRDPIGYRGGINLYEFLENAPLAQVDPDGTMTRDECFKAVRNAEEKMNAYIDAMGGMKPPCLAVGKCYNGEEGKCKEKGGGGYVEAEITANGKRIITYVVCYENASVNEIGEVAAHELIHVFDLCSGCKSPPTKDEREKGVKADCAQLACTELRAACLSGQCSATGEYRKQLSNAAGRPVSYEECVKVSAVMSLRNITDCEPRALEHVNGAAANPQCLVKEGTDLTKPVPWPVRVPRLKSL
;
A
#
# COMPACT_ATOMS: atom_id res chain seq x y z
N MET A 1 31.80 -38.52 55.71
CA MET A 1 30.34 -38.34 55.50
C MET A 1 30.13 -37.80 54.09
N LYS A 2 29.18 -38.35 53.32
CA LYS A 2 28.87 -37.95 51.93
C LYS A 2 28.17 -36.56 51.91
N CYS A 3 28.51 -35.69 50.95
CA CYS A 3 27.54 -35.22 49.92
C CYS A 3 28.12 -34.17 48.95
N ARG A 4 28.19 -34.60 47.67
CA ARG A 4 27.84 -33.96 46.38
C ARG A 4 28.45 -32.63 45.91
N ALA A 5 28.94 -32.73 44.69
CA ALA A 5 29.51 -31.73 43.79
C ALA A 5 28.46 -30.79 43.15
N CYS A 6 28.92 -29.60 42.74
CA CYS A 6 28.58 -29.03 41.43
C CYS A 6 29.71 -28.07 41.00
N VAL A 7 30.58 -28.57 40.13
CA VAL A 7 31.48 -27.78 39.29
C VAL A 7 30.72 -27.41 38.02
N LEU A 8 31.14 -26.31 37.39
CA LEU A 8 31.06 -25.94 35.96
C LEU A 8 30.52 -24.50 35.86
N GLY A 9 31.13 -23.58 35.11
CA GLY A 9 32.19 -23.66 34.13
C GLY A 9 32.15 -22.38 33.29
N LEU A 10 33.32 -21.82 32.98
CA LEU A 10 33.49 -20.70 32.07
C LEU A 10 33.16 -21.08 30.61
N SER A 11 32.74 -20.08 29.83
CA SER A 11 33.19 -19.73 28.46
C SER A 11 32.10 -19.66 27.38
N PHE A 12 31.89 -18.42 26.91
CA PHE A 12 31.78 -18.00 25.50
C PHE A 12 31.18 -18.97 24.47
N VAL A 13 29.96 -18.66 24.02
CA VAL A 13 29.59 -18.71 22.59
C VAL A 13 28.75 -17.47 22.30
N ALA A 14 29.30 -16.59 21.46
CA ALA A 14 28.55 -15.56 20.78
C ALA A 14 27.65 -16.19 19.71
N ALA A 15 26.58 -15.48 19.36
CA ALA A 15 25.57 -15.83 18.35
C ALA A 15 24.55 -16.87 18.88
N VAL A 16 23.24 -16.68 18.71
CA VAL A 16 22.54 -16.13 17.56
C VAL A 16 21.22 -15.51 18.05
N CYS A 17 20.94 -14.26 17.66
CA CYS A 17 19.56 -13.79 17.57
C CYS A 17 18.89 -14.55 16.40
N ILE A 18 18.19 -15.64 16.68
CA ILE A 18 17.10 -16.09 15.83
C ILE A 18 15.86 -15.82 16.68
N ALA A 19 15.12 -14.78 16.34
CA ALA A 19 13.69 -14.84 16.54
C ALA A 19 13.24 -16.04 15.69
N GLU A 20 12.98 -17.17 16.33
CA GLU A 20 12.40 -18.32 15.65
C GLU A 20 11.01 -17.88 15.19
N SER A 21 10.85 -17.69 13.88
CA SER A 21 9.56 -17.52 13.22
C SER A 21 8.74 -18.76 13.58
N ALA A 22 7.93 -18.65 14.61
CA ALA A 22 7.20 -19.78 15.14
C ALA A 22 6.04 -20.09 14.16
N SER A 23 6.08 -21.27 13.51
CA SER A 23 5.09 -21.69 12.51
C SER A 23 4.44 -23.03 12.88
N ALA A 24 3.18 -23.24 12.47
CA ALA A 24 2.40 -24.44 12.75
C ALA A 24 2.42 -25.41 11.57
N TYR A 25 2.55 -26.72 11.83
CA TYR A 25 2.48 -27.76 10.79
C TYR A 25 1.08 -28.39 10.75
N TYR A 26 0.39 -28.34 9.60
CA TYR A 26 -0.96 -28.88 9.42
C TYR A 26 -0.97 -30.30 8.82
N ASN A 27 -1.86 -31.18 9.30
CA ASN A 27 -2.10 -32.51 8.73
C ASN A 27 -3.54 -32.62 8.21
N SER A 28 -3.67 -32.68 6.88
CA SER A 28 -4.95 -32.72 6.19
C SER A 28 -5.75 -34.00 6.41
N SER A 29 -5.09 -35.15 6.62
CA SER A 29 -5.76 -36.41 6.92
C SER A 29 -6.41 -36.41 8.31
N LEU A 30 -5.93 -35.55 9.22
CA LEU A 30 -6.44 -35.43 10.59
C LEU A 30 -7.29 -34.16 10.81
N GLY A 31 -7.28 -33.22 9.85
CA GLY A 31 -8.02 -31.97 9.91
C GLY A 31 -7.56 -31.02 11.02
N ARG A 32 -6.28 -31.05 11.44
CA ARG A 32 -5.75 -30.26 12.57
C ARG A 32 -4.23 -30.01 12.50
N PHE A 33 -3.71 -29.14 13.35
CA PHE A 33 -2.26 -28.97 13.51
C PHE A 33 -1.60 -30.17 14.21
N VAL A 34 -0.38 -30.48 13.80
CA VAL A 34 0.48 -31.56 14.32
C VAL A 34 1.29 -31.08 15.52
N SER A 35 1.59 -29.78 15.57
CA SER A 35 2.25 -29.08 16.67
C SER A 35 1.29 -28.11 17.35
N ARG A 36 1.63 -27.67 18.58
CA ARG A 36 0.86 -26.59 19.25
C ARG A 36 0.95 -25.30 18.43
N ASP A 37 -0.14 -24.55 18.42
CA ASP A 37 -0.24 -23.24 17.79
C ASP A 37 0.86 -22.27 18.31
N PRO A 38 1.73 -21.74 17.42
CA PRO A 38 2.75 -20.74 17.73
C PRO A 38 2.26 -19.45 18.37
N ILE A 39 1.04 -19.02 18.04
CA ILE A 39 0.42 -17.83 18.66
C ILE A 39 -0.26 -18.17 20.00
N GLY A 40 -0.23 -19.45 20.41
CA GLY A 40 -0.70 -19.93 21.70
C GLY A 40 -2.21 -19.77 21.84
N TYR A 41 -2.69 -19.48 23.05
CA TYR A 41 -4.13 -19.32 23.30
C TYR A 41 -4.76 -18.09 22.60
N ARG A 42 -3.97 -17.31 21.83
CA ARG A 42 -4.48 -16.21 21.00
C ARG A 42 -5.28 -16.72 19.80
N GLY A 43 -5.01 -17.95 19.33
CA GLY A 43 -5.78 -18.65 18.29
C GLY A 43 -6.96 -19.48 18.81
N GLY A 44 -7.22 -19.49 20.13
CA GLY A 44 -8.32 -20.23 20.76
C GLY A 44 -7.90 -21.17 21.90
N ILE A 45 -8.88 -21.78 22.58
CA ILE A 45 -8.63 -22.69 23.73
C ILE A 45 -8.03 -24.02 23.29
N ASN A 46 -8.28 -24.43 22.04
CA ASN A 46 -7.78 -25.66 21.46
C ASN A 46 -6.55 -25.38 20.59
N LEU A 47 -5.36 -25.57 21.16
CA LEU A 47 -4.07 -25.22 20.56
C LEU A 47 -3.63 -26.09 19.37
N TYR A 48 -4.52 -26.95 18.87
CA TYR A 48 -4.28 -27.78 17.70
C TYR A 48 -5.35 -27.57 16.62
N GLU A 49 -6.31 -26.68 16.87
CA GLU A 49 -7.43 -26.40 15.99
C GLU A 49 -6.98 -25.67 14.73
N PHE A 50 -7.54 -26.06 13.58
CA PHE A 50 -7.27 -25.44 12.30
C PHE A 50 -8.52 -24.70 11.82
N LEU A 51 -8.41 -23.37 11.68
CA LEU A 51 -9.45 -22.49 11.11
C LEU A 51 -10.83 -22.61 11.77
N GLU A 52 -10.89 -22.79 13.10
CA GLU A 52 -12.14 -22.96 13.87
C GLU A 52 -13.06 -24.08 13.32
N ASN A 53 -12.46 -25.10 12.68
CA ASN A 53 -13.17 -26.15 11.95
C ASN A 53 -14.07 -25.66 10.79
N ALA A 54 -13.80 -24.45 10.27
CA ALA A 54 -14.44 -23.87 9.10
C ALA A 54 -13.46 -23.68 7.92
N PRO A 55 -12.72 -24.72 7.48
CA PRO A 55 -11.66 -24.62 6.48
C PRO A 55 -12.16 -24.29 5.06
N LEU A 56 -13.48 -24.21 4.87
CA LEU A 56 -14.12 -23.79 3.62
C LEU A 56 -14.43 -22.29 3.59
N ALA A 57 -14.34 -21.60 4.72
CA ALA A 57 -14.69 -20.18 4.87
C ALA A 57 -13.50 -19.30 5.29
N GLN A 58 -12.40 -19.89 5.75
CA GLN A 58 -11.22 -19.19 6.26
C GLN A 58 -9.94 -19.82 5.70
N VAL A 59 -8.82 -19.10 5.76
CA VAL A 59 -7.45 -19.56 5.45
C VAL A 59 -6.53 -18.89 6.49
N ASP A 60 -5.31 -19.40 6.71
CA ASP A 60 -4.32 -18.85 7.64
C ASP A 60 -2.89 -19.24 7.18
N PRO A 61 -2.10 -18.40 6.48
CA PRO A 61 -0.94 -18.84 5.70
C PRO A 61 0.42 -18.72 6.38
N ASP A 62 0.52 -17.98 7.47
CA ASP A 62 1.70 -17.84 8.35
C ASP A 62 1.40 -18.37 9.76
N GLY A 63 0.16 -18.83 10.00
CA GLY A 63 -0.39 -18.96 11.35
C GLY A 63 -0.76 -17.59 11.92
N THR A 64 -0.76 -16.52 11.10
CA THR A 64 -0.91 -15.13 11.55
C THR A 64 -1.70 -14.13 10.67
N MET A 65 -1.89 -14.24 9.34
CA MET A 65 -2.80 -13.45 8.46
C MET A 65 -2.74 -13.80 6.94
N THR A 66 -3.86 -13.75 6.19
CA THR A 66 -3.95 -14.31 4.82
C THR A 66 -3.63 -13.48 3.58
N ARG A 67 -3.09 -14.16 2.54
CA ARG A 67 -3.14 -13.72 1.13
C ARG A 67 -4.57 -13.37 0.67
N ASP A 68 -5.58 -14.08 1.18
CA ASP A 68 -7.00 -13.83 0.89
C ASP A 68 -7.50 -12.50 1.48
N GLU A 69 -6.97 -12.06 2.62
CA GLU A 69 -7.27 -10.75 3.20
C GLU A 69 -6.66 -9.61 2.37
N CYS A 70 -5.47 -9.80 1.79
CA CYS A 70 -4.95 -8.82 0.82
C CYS A 70 -5.81 -8.74 -0.43
N PHE A 71 -6.23 -9.88 -1.00
CA PHE A 71 -7.15 -9.88 -2.14
C PHE A 71 -8.53 -9.32 -1.78
N LYS A 72 -9.04 -9.54 -0.56
CA LYS A 72 -10.26 -8.88 -0.06
C LYS A 72 -10.07 -7.36 0.01
N ALA A 73 -8.96 -6.88 0.58
CA ALA A 73 -8.66 -5.45 0.68
C ALA A 73 -8.54 -4.79 -0.71
N VAL A 74 -7.85 -5.45 -1.65
CA VAL A 74 -7.72 -5.02 -3.05
C VAL A 74 -9.09 -4.95 -3.73
N ARG A 75 -9.94 -5.99 -3.59
CA ARG A 75 -11.30 -5.95 -4.14
C ARG A 75 -12.14 -4.82 -3.53
N ASN A 76 -12.05 -4.60 -2.23
CA ASN A 76 -12.76 -3.50 -1.57
C ASN A 76 -12.30 -2.13 -2.10
N ALA A 77 -11.01 -1.99 -2.41
CA ALA A 77 -10.47 -0.79 -3.05
C ALA A 77 -10.98 -0.62 -4.49
N GLU A 78 -11.03 -1.71 -5.26
CA GLU A 78 -11.60 -1.71 -6.62
C GLU A 78 -13.10 -1.38 -6.62
N GLU A 79 -13.87 -1.87 -5.66
CA GLU A 79 -15.29 -1.54 -5.51
C GLU A 79 -15.49 -0.06 -5.17
N LYS A 80 -14.71 0.49 -4.23
CA LYS A 80 -14.72 1.93 -3.92
C LYS A 80 -14.38 2.77 -5.15
N MET A 81 -13.43 2.30 -5.96
CA MET A 81 -13.06 2.97 -7.20
C MET A 81 -14.15 2.89 -8.25
N ASN A 82 -14.81 1.74 -8.42
CA ASN A 82 -15.94 1.61 -9.33
C ASN A 82 -17.08 2.55 -8.94
N ALA A 83 -17.38 2.67 -7.64
CA ALA A 83 -18.34 3.65 -7.16
C ALA A 83 -17.94 5.09 -7.53
N TYR A 84 -16.65 5.44 -7.45
CA TYR A 84 -16.14 6.73 -7.89
C TYR A 84 -16.29 6.95 -9.41
N ILE A 85 -15.98 5.95 -10.23
CA ILE A 85 -16.17 6.01 -11.70
C ILE A 85 -17.64 6.23 -12.05
N ASP A 86 -18.54 5.47 -11.43
CA ASP A 86 -19.97 5.56 -11.68
C ASP A 86 -20.50 6.94 -11.30
N ALA A 87 -20.03 7.46 -10.18
CA ALA A 87 -20.33 8.80 -9.69
C ALA A 87 -19.80 9.93 -10.61
N MET A 88 -18.76 9.64 -11.40
CA MET A 88 -18.25 10.51 -12.48
C MET A 88 -18.94 10.28 -13.84
N GLY A 89 -20.08 9.59 -13.90
CA GLY A 89 -20.81 9.33 -15.14
C GLY A 89 -20.32 8.09 -15.90
N GLY A 90 -19.65 7.16 -15.21
CA GLY A 90 -19.30 5.84 -15.75
C GLY A 90 -18.15 5.85 -16.76
N MET A 91 -17.33 6.92 -16.81
CA MET A 91 -16.21 7.01 -17.73
C MET A 91 -15.11 6.03 -17.33
N LYS A 92 -15.16 4.82 -17.89
CA LYS A 92 -14.15 3.78 -17.63
C LYS A 92 -12.81 4.18 -18.27
N PRO A 93 -11.69 4.02 -17.56
CA PRO A 93 -10.38 4.30 -18.12
C PRO A 93 -10.10 3.37 -19.33
N PRO A 94 -9.33 3.81 -20.33
CA PRO A 94 -9.05 3.03 -21.54
C PRO A 94 -8.04 1.88 -21.32
N CYS A 95 -7.85 1.45 -20.08
CA CYS A 95 -6.88 0.44 -19.67
C CYS A 95 -7.54 -0.62 -18.79
N LEU A 96 -6.78 -1.66 -18.44
CA LEU A 96 -7.12 -2.62 -17.40
C LEU A 96 -6.16 -2.45 -16.23
N ALA A 97 -6.69 -2.30 -15.02
CA ALA A 97 -5.91 -2.35 -13.78
C ALA A 97 -5.86 -3.79 -13.26
N VAL A 98 -4.68 -4.24 -12.79
CA VAL A 98 -4.51 -5.55 -12.17
C VAL A 98 -3.73 -5.38 -10.87
N GLY A 99 -4.37 -5.71 -9.74
CA GLY A 99 -3.73 -5.66 -8.42
C GLY A 99 -2.90 -6.91 -8.11
N LYS A 100 -1.70 -6.73 -7.57
CA LYS A 100 -0.85 -7.81 -7.04
C LYS A 100 -0.44 -7.49 -5.61
N CYS A 101 -0.48 -8.51 -4.76
CA CYS A 101 -0.07 -8.43 -3.36
C CYS A 101 1.25 -9.19 -3.15
N TYR A 102 2.19 -8.59 -2.43
CA TYR A 102 3.43 -9.26 -1.99
C TYR A 102 3.65 -9.03 -0.50
N ASN A 103 4.01 -10.10 0.21
CA ASN A 103 4.50 -9.99 1.59
C ASN A 103 5.95 -9.45 1.57
N GLY A 104 6.29 -8.55 2.50
CA GLY A 104 7.60 -7.93 2.65
C GLY A 104 8.78 -8.92 2.69
N GLU A 105 8.56 -10.15 3.14
CA GLU A 105 9.59 -11.19 3.22
C GLU A 105 9.94 -11.83 1.86
N GLU A 106 9.16 -11.64 0.80
CA GLU A 106 9.41 -12.25 -0.52
C GLU A 106 10.57 -11.58 -1.31
N GLY A 107 11.25 -10.57 -0.75
CA GLY A 107 12.34 -9.84 -1.41
C GLY A 107 11.92 -9.03 -2.65
N LYS A 108 10.62 -8.95 -2.94
CA LYS A 108 10.02 -8.17 -4.05
C LYS A 108 9.59 -6.76 -3.62
N CYS A 109 9.59 -6.50 -2.31
CA CYS A 109 9.21 -5.23 -1.72
C CYS A 109 10.44 -4.58 -1.09
N LYS A 110 10.65 -3.28 -1.35
CA LYS A 110 11.76 -2.51 -0.76
C LYS A 110 11.40 -1.89 0.59
N GLU A 111 10.12 -1.67 0.87
CA GLU A 111 9.62 -0.96 2.05
C GLU A 111 8.52 -1.75 2.77
N LYS A 112 8.38 -1.52 4.08
CA LYS A 112 7.32 -2.09 4.92
C LYS A 112 6.04 -1.29 4.72
N GLY A 113 5.03 -1.86 4.05
CA GLY A 113 3.71 -1.21 3.90
C GLY A 113 3.66 -0.11 2.84
N GLY A 114 3.97 -0.44 1.58
CA GLY A 114 4.01 0.50 0.46
C GLY A 114 3.34 -0.03 -0.80
N GLY A 115 3.23 0.82 -1.81
CA GLY A 115 2.62 0.47 -3.09
C GLY A 115 3.45 0.94 -4.27
N GLY A 116 3.04 0.52 -5.46
CA GLY A 116 3.55 1.09 -6.71
C GLY A 116 2.79 0.55 -7.90
N TYR A 117 3.00 1.15 -9.06
CA TYR A 117 2.37 0.73 -10.30
C TYR A 117 3.37 0.71 -11.45
N VAL A 118 3.16 -0.22 -12.37
CA VAL A 118 3.97 -0.37 -13.58
C VAL A 118 3.05 -0.66 -14.76
N GLU A 119 3.33 -0.01 -15.89
CA GLU A 119 2.72 -0.41 -17.15
C GLU A 119 3.28 -1.78 -17.55
N ALA A 120 2.41 -2.78 -17.59
CA ALA A 120 2.81 -4.18 -17.63
C ALA A 120 2.77 -4.75 -19.06
N GLU A 121 1.75 -4.40 -19.85
CA GLU A 121 1.56 -4.99 -21.19
C GLU A 121 0.60 -4.15 -22.05
N ILE A 122 0.73 -4.24 -23.37
CA ILE A 122 -0.31 -3.84 -24.32
C ILE A 122 -0.86 -5.11 -24.96
N THR A 123 -2.14 -5.39 -24.77
CA THR A 123 -2.80 -6.57 -25.34
C THR A 123 -2.87 -6.49 -26.87
N ALA A 124 -3.15 -7.61 -27.52
CA ALA A 124 -3.29 -7.69 -28.98
C ALA A 124 -4.36 -6.73 -29.57
N ASN A 125 -5.35 -6.31 -28.77
CA ASN A 125 -6.36 -5.31 -29.17
C ASN A 125 -5.98 -3.87 -28.76
N GLY A 126 -4.74 -3.61 -28.38
CA GLY A 126 -4.24 -2.27 -28.03
C GLY A 126 -4.66 -1.77 -26.65
N LYS A 127 -5.22 -2.62 -25.79
CA LYS A 127 -5.60 -2.25 -24.43
C LYS A 127 -4.37 -2.31 -23.51
N ARG A 128 -4.10 -1.21 -22.81
CA ARG A 128 -3.02 -1.15 -21.83
C ARG A 128 -3.42 -1.90 -20.56
N ILE A 129 -2.55 -2.77 -20.07
CA ILE A 129 -2.66 -3.41 -18.76
C ILE A 129 -1.64 -2.75 -17.84
N ILE A 130 -2.12 -2.18 -16.74
CA ILE A 130 -1.27 -1.59 -15.72
C ILE A 130 -1.41 -2.46 -14.47
N THR A 131 -0.27 -2.94 -13.99
CA THR A 131 -0.22 -3.70 -12.74
C THR A 131 0.09 -2.74 -11.62
N TYR A 132 -0.74 -2.69 -10.60
CA TYR A 132 -0.41 -2.07 -9.33
C TYR A 132 -0.09 -3.14 -8.30
N VAL A 133 0.79 -2.78 -7.38
CA VAL A 133 1.43 -3.65 -6.43
C VAL A 133 1.18 -3.10 -5.04
N VAL A 134 0.78 -3.96 -4.12
CA VAL A 134 0.63 -3.67 -2.71
C VAL A 134 1.59 -4.56 -1.94
N CYS A 135 2.52 -3.91 -1.25
CA CYS A 135 3.49 -4.55 -0.37
C CYS A 135 3.02 -4.42 1.08
N TYR A 136 2.86 -5.54 1.78
CA TYR A 136 2.42 -5.55 3.17
C TYR A 136 3.34 -6.40 4.04
N GLU A 137 3.61 -5.92 5.25
CA GLU A 137 4.31 -6.65 6.31
C GLU A 137 3.70 -6.16 7.62
N ASN A 138 3.01 -7.02 8.36
CA ASN A 138 2.32 -6.65 9.61
C ASN A 138 1.33 -5.46 9.46
N ALA A 139 0.65 -5.34 8.30
CA ALA A 139 -0.32 -4.27 8.03
C ALA A 139 -1.76 -4.76 8.18
N SER A 140 -2.64 -3.89 8.69
CA SER A 140 -4.07 -4.14 8.78
C SER A 140 -4.76 -4.17 7.41
N VAL A 141 -5.92 -4.82 7.33
CA VAL A 141 -6.75 -4.85 6.11
C VAL A 141 -7.12 -3.44 5.63
N ASN A 142 -7.28 -2.49 6.56
CA ASN A 142 -7.55 -1.09 6.24
C ASN A 142 -6.33 -0.41 5.61
N GLU A 143 -5.13 -0.60 6.16
CA GLU A 143 -3.88 -0.07 5.58
C GLU A 143 -3.66 -0.62 4.17
N ILE A 144 -3.84 -1.93 3.98
CA ILE A 144 -3.72 -2.56 2.66
C ILE A 144 -4.75 -1.97 1.69
N GLY A 145 -5.99 -1.76 2.14
CA GLY A 145 -7.05 -1.17 1.33
C GLY A 145 -6.80 0.30 0.96
N GLU A 146 -6.23 1.09 1.88
CA GLU A 146 -5.82 2.47 1.64
C GLU A 146 -4.69 2.56 0.61
N VAL A 147 -3.67 1.70 0.74
CA VAL A 147 -2.56 1.62 -0.25
C VAL A 147 -3.10 1.15 -1.60
N ALA A 148 -3.93 0.10 -1.64
CA ALA A 148 -4.52 -0.38 -2.88
C ALA A 148 -5.34 0.71 -3.59
N ALA A 149 -6.15 1.46 -2.83
CA ALA A 149 -6.93 2.57 -3.38
C ALA A 149 -6.03 3.70 -3.90
N HIS A 150 -4.96 4.04 -3.16
CA HIS A 150 -3.96 5.03 -3.55
C HIS A 150 -3.31 4.67 -4.90
N GLU A 151 -2.79 3.44 -5.02
CA GLU A 151 -2.14 3.00 -6.26
C GLU A 151 -3.12 2.89 -7.42
N LEU A 152 -4.36 2.47 -7.15
CA LEU A 152 -5.39 2.41 -8.17
C LEU A 152 -5.67 3.81 -8.74
N ILE A 153 -5.70 4.87 -7.93
CA ILE A 153 -5.87 6.25 -8.43
C ILE A 153 -4.76 6.62 -9.42
N HIS A 154 -3.51 6.25 -9.14
CA HIS A 154 -2.41 6.46 -10.08
C HIS A 154 -2.57 5.67 -11.37
N VAL A 155 -3.08 4.43 -11.30
CA VAL A 155 -3.43 3.66 -12.49
C VAL A 155 -4.46 4.43 -13.32
N PHE A 156 -5.54 4.91 -12.71
CA PHE A 156 -6.57 5.68 -13.41
C PHE A 156 -6.02 6.93 -14.08
N ASP A 157 -5.14 7.66 -13.40
CA ASP A 157 -4.48 8.85 -13.93
C ASP A 157 -3.65 8.52 -15.17
N LEU A 158 -2.85 7.45 -15.09
CA LEU A 158 -2.02 6.95 -16.18
C LEU A 158 -2.85 6.49 -17.38
N CYS A 159 -4.00 5.86 -17.14
CA CYS A 159 -4.93 5.47 -18.20
C CYS A 159 -5.60 6.66 -18.86
N SER A 160 -5.81 7.73 -18.11
CA SER A 160 -6.43 8.96 -18.58
C SER A 160 -5.46 9.89 -19.30
N GLY A 161 -4.20 9.46 -19.47
CA GLY A 161 -3.17 10.18 -20.22
C GLY A 161 -2.17 10.95 -19.37
N CYS A 162 -2.19 10.80 -18.04
CA CYS A 162 -1.04 11.21 -17.23
C CYS A 162 0.16 10.31 -17.54
N LYS A 163 1.35 10.79 -17.18
CA LYS A 163 2.63 10.10 -17.37
C LYS A 163 3.11 9.54 -16.05
N SER A 164 3.65 8.33 -16.09
CA SER A 164 4.41 7.75 -14.98
C SER A 164 5.74 8.49 -14.81
N PRO A 165 6.40 8.32 -13.65
CA PRO A 165 7.81 8.66 -13.51
C PRO A 165 8.65 7.93 -14.58
N PRO A 166 9.73 8.54 -15.10
CA PRO A 166 10.60 7.90 -16.07
C PRO A 166 11.28 6.68 -15.45
N THR A 167 11.36 5.59 -16.22
CA THR A 167 12.13 4.40 -15.88
C THR A 167 13.62 4.71 -15.74
N LYS A 168 14.40 3.79 -15.18
CA LYS A 168 15.85 3.96 -15.04
C LYS A 168 16.51 4.24 -16.40
N ASP A 169 16.16 3.46 -17.42
CA ASP A 169 16.70 3.59 -18.78
C ASP A 169 16.32 4.92 -19.45
N GLU A 170 15.12 5.43 -19.18
CA GLU A 170 14.68 6.74 -19.66
C GLU A 170 15.43 7.88 -18.98
N ARG A 171 15.68 7.78 -17.67
CA ARG A 171 16.50 8.75 -16.94
C ARG A 171 17.94 8.77 -17.43
N GLU A 172 18.52 7.59 -17.72
CA GLU A 172 19.86 7.48 -18.31
C GLU A 172 19.93 8.14 -19.71
N LYS A 173 18.80 8.19 -20.44
CA LYS A 173 18.65 8.92 -21.70
C LYS A 173 18.29 10.41 -21.54
N GLY A 174 18.26 10.92 -20.30
CA GLY A 174 17.98 12.33 -19.99
C GLY A 174 16.49 12.71 -20.01
N VAL A 175 15.58 11.74 -20.02
CA VAL A 175 14.14 12.02 -19.87
C VAL A 175 13.84 12.43 -18.43
N LYS A 176 13.27 13.63 -18.26
CA LYS A 176 12.92 14.17 -16.95
C LYS A 176 11.48 13.88 -16.57
N ALA A 177 11.24 13.66 -15.27
CA ALA A 177 9.91 13.55 -14.72
C ALA A 177 9.10 14.87 -14.83
N ASP A 178 7.80 14.76 -15.08
CA ASP A 178 6.87 15.90 -14.96
C ASP A 178 6.40 16.01 -13.50
N CYS A 179 7.26 16.58 -12.65
CA CYS A 179 7.04 16.64 -11.20
C CYS A 179 5.77 17.40 -10.81
N ALA A 180 5.33 18.35 -11.63
CA ALA A 180 4.12 19.13 -11.35
C ALA A 180 2.85 18.30 -11.63
N GLN A 181 2.87 17.49 -12.70
CA GLN A 181 1.82 16.50 -12.95
C GLN A 181 1.82 15.40 -11.89
N LEU A 182 3.00 14.87 -11.52
CA LEU A 182 3.11 13.84 -10.49
C LEU A 182 2.62 14.36 -9.13
N ALA A 183 2.94 15.59 -8.74
CA ALA A 183 2.38 16.21 -7.54
C ALA A 183 0.84 16.24 -7.57
N CYS A 184 0.26 16.52 -8.74
CA CYS A 184 -1.18 16.54 -8.95
C CYS A 184 -1.82 15.16 -8.78
N THR A 185 -1.16 14.10 -9.25
CA THR A 185 -1.64 12.71 -9.09
C THR A 185 -1.51 12.25 -7.65
N GLU A 186 -0.41 12.56 -6.96
CA GLU A 186 -0.22 12.25 -5.54
C GLU A 186 -1.23 12.94 -4.60
N LEU A 187 -1.50 14.23 -4.84
CA LEU A 187 -2.54 14.95 -4.08
C LEU A 187 -3.90 14.28 -4.24
N ARG A 188 -4.26 13.89 -5.47
CA ARG A 188 -5.51 13.19 -5.76
C ARG A 188 -5.56 11.82 -5.09
N ALA A 189 -4.46 11.06 -5.19
CA ALA A 189 -4.32 9.75 -4.58
C ALA A 189 -4.52 9.82 -3.05
N ALA A 190 -3.85 10.76 -2.39
CA ALA A 190 -3.98 10.98 -0.95
C ALA A 190 -5.39 11.44 -0.52
N CYS A 191 -6.06 12.23 -1.35
CA CYS A 191 -7.41 12.71 -1.06
C CYS A 191 -8.48 11.62 -1.18
N LEU A 192 -8.39 10.77 -2.21
CA LEU A 192 -9.43 9.81 -2.58
C LEU A 192 -9.22 8.40 -1.99
N SER A 193 -7.99 8.04 -1.60
CA SER A 193 -7.71 6.70 -1.06
C SER A 193 -8.34 6.44 0.31
N GLY A 194 -8.70 7.51 1.03
CA GLY A 194 -9.18 7.46 2.42
C GLY A 194 -8.07 7.49 3.47
N GLN A 195 -6.79 7.41 3.06
CA GLN A 195 -5.63 7.38 3.97
C GLN A 195 -5.51 8.62 4.86
N CYS A 196 -6.00 9.77 4.38
CA CYS A 196 -6.03 11.03 5.13
C CYS A 196 -7.36 11.34 5.84
N SER A 197 -8.35 10.45 5.72
CA SER A 197 -9.63 10.60 6.42
C SER A 197 -9.46 10.58 7.94
N ALA A 198 -10.50 10.97 8.69
CA ALA A 198 -10.47 10.94 10.15
C ALA A 198 -10.18 9.53 10.73
N THR A 199 -10.54 8.48 9.99
CA THR A 199 -10.29 7.08 10.36
C THR A 199 -9.10 6.46 9.66
N GLY A 200 -8.42 7.21 8.78
CA GLY A 200 -7.35 6.71 7.92
C GLY A 200 -6.12 6.31 8.71
N GLU A 201 -5.57 5.12 8.44
CA GLU A 201 -4.45 4.56 9.20
C GLU A 201 -3.17 5.36 8.97
N TYR A 202 -2.90 5.78 7.73
CA TYR A 202 -1.75 6.65 7.42
C TYR A 202 -1.78 7.97 8.23
N ARG A 203 -2.93 8.64 8.32
CA ARG A 203 -3.04 9.90 9.07
C ARG A 203 -2.80 9.73 10.56
N LYS A 204 -3.23 8.61 11.16
CA LYS A 204 -3.02 8.33 12.59
C LYS A 204 -1.53 8.21 12.94
N GLN A 205 -0.69 7.85 11.98
CA GLN A 205 0.76 7.75 12.16
C GLN A 205 1.48 9.11 12.12
N LEU A 206 0.80 10.17 11.67
CA LEU A 206 1.38 11.50 11.53
C LEU A 206 1.03 12.41 12.71
N SER A 207 2.03 13.17 13.16
CA SER A 207 1.87 14.23 14.17
C SER A 207 2.62 15.47 13.75
N ASN A 208 2.06 16.64 14.06
CA ASN A 208 2.72 17.92 13.83
C ASN A 208 3.86 18.15 14.84
N ALA A 209 4.58 19.27 14.71
CA ALA A 209 5.71 19.61 15.59
C ALA A 209 5.35 19.70 17.09
N ALA A 210 4.07 19.88 17.42
CA ALA A 210 3.56 19.89 18.79
C ALA A 210 3.09 18.51 19.29
N GLY A 211 3.32 17.44 18.53
CA GLY A 211 2.89 16.08 18.85
C GLY A 211 1.37 15.86 18.74
N ARG A 212 0.64 16.76 18.05
CA ARG A 212 -0.81 16.64 17.85
C ARG A 212 -1.11 15.99 16.50
N PRO A 213 -2.24 15.27 16.35
CA PRO A 213 -2.66 14.73 15.06
C PRO A 213 -2.71 15.82 13.98
N VAL A 214 -2.20 15.50 12.80
CA VAL A 214 -2.19 16.43 11.66
C VAL A 214 -3.60 16.68 11.13
N SER A 215 -3.81 17.84 10.51
CA SER A 215 -5.05 18.12 9.78
C SER A 215 -5.16 17.26 8.50
N TYR A 216 -6.35 17.17 7.91
CA TYR A 216 -6.53 16.46 6.64
C TYR A 216 -5.64 17.06 5.54
N GLU A 217 -5.65 18.38 5.40
CA GLU A 217 -4.88 19.09 4.40
C GLU A 217 -3.36 18.88 4.60
N GLU A 218 -2.92 18.88 5.85
CA GLU A 218 -1.53 18.59 6.21
C GLU A 218 -1.15 17.15 5.88
N CYS A 219 -2.01 16.16 6.18
CA CYS A 219 -1.80 14.76 5.80
C CYS A 219 -1.65 14.61 4.27
N VAL A 220 -2.56 15.22 3.50
CA VAL A 220 -2.56 15.14 2.03
C VAL A 220 -1.27 15.73 1.46
N LYS A 221 -0.85 16.91 1.95
CA LYS A 221 0.38 17.56 1.51
C LYS A 221 1.62 16.77 1.89
N VAL A 222 1.70 16.29 3.14
CA VAL A 222 2.84 15.49 3.62
C VAL A 222 2.97 14.21 2.81
N SER A 223 1.86 13.48 2.59
CA SER A 223 1.85 12.27 1.77
C SER A 223 2.40 12.54 0.37
N ALA A 224 1.87 13.55 -0.33
CA ALA A 224 2.31 13.87 -1.69
C ALA A 224 3.79 14.29 -1.76
N VAL A 225 4.27 15.04 -0.75
CA VAL A 225 5.69 15.42 -0.67
C VAL A 225 6.58 14.20 -0.46
N MET A 226 6.18 13.26 0.39
CA MET A 226 6.95 12.04 0.64
C MET A 226 7.02 11.16 -0.61
N SER A 227 5.93 10.99 -1.35
CA SER A 227 5.94 10.28 -2.63
C SER A 227 6.87 10.95 -3.65
N LEU A 228 6.80 12.29 -3.79
CA LEU A 228 7.65 13.02 -4.74
C LEU A 228 9.13 12.95 -4.41
N ARG A 229 9.49 12.87 -3.12
CA ARG A 229 10.89 12.74 -2.68
C ARG A 229 11.52 11.41 -3.11
N ASN A 230 10.71 10.39 -3.37
CA ASN A 230 11.19 9.12 -3.92
C ASN A 230 11.51 9.19 -5.43
N ILE A 231 11.26 10.34 -6.07
CA ILE A 231 11.56 10.58 -7.48
C ILE A 231 12.76 11.52 -7.58
N THR A 232 13.89 11.01 -8.09
CA THR A 232 15.18 11.71 -8.12
C THR A 232 15.10 13.11 -8.74
N ASP A 233 14.34 13.29 -9.82
CA ASP A 233 14.20 14.58 -10.51
C ASP A 233 13.38 15.60 -9.69
N CYS A 234 12.49 15.12 -8.81
CA CYS A 234 11.52 15.93 -8.09
C CYS A 234 11.93 16.22 -6.64
N GLU A 235 12.77 15.37 -6.05
CA GLU A 235 13.21 15.46 -4.66
C GLU A 235 13.64 16.87 -4.21
N PRO A 236 14.50 17.61 -4.95
CA PRO A 236 15.01 18.89 -4.47
C PRO A 236 13.93 19.98 -4.34
N ARG A 237 12.83 19.86 -5.09
CA ARG A 237 11.73 20.84 -5.14
C ARG A 237 10.37 20.21 -4.86
N ALA A 238 10.33 19.05 -4.19
CA ALA A 238 9.11 18.29 -3.96
C ALA A 238 8.01 19.14 -3.29
N LEU A 239 8.36 19.88 -2.24
CA LEU A 239 7.43 20.77 -1.54
C LEU A 239 6.89 21.88 -2.45
N GLU A 240 7.72 22.42 -3.32
CA GLU A 240 7.31 23.48 -4.25
C GLU A 240 6.35 22.95 -5.32
N HIS A 241 6.64 21.78 -5.89
CA HIS A 241 5.76 21.12 -6.85
C HIS A 241 4.40 20.79 -6.23
N VAL A 242 4.37 20.30 -4.98
CA VAL A 242 3.13 20.02 -4.26
C VAL A 242 2.36 21.30 -3.96
N ASN A 243 3.02 22.37 -3.51
CA ASN A 243 2.33 23.64 -3.25
C ASN A 243 1.77 24.26 -4.54
N GLY A 244 2.51 24.19 -5.64
CA GLY A 244 2.05 24.63 -6.97
C GLY A 244 0.86 23.82 -7.47
N ALA A 245 0.90 22.50 -7.31
CA ALA A 245 -0.22 21.63 -7.67
C ALA A 245 -1.43 21.87 -6.76
N ALA A 246 -1.25 22.08 -5.46
CA ALA A 246 -2.33 22.40 -4.53
C ALA A 246 -2.98 23.76 -4.82
N ALA A 247 -2.25 24.71 -5.42
CA ALA A 247 -2.85 25.96 -5.88
C ALA A 247 -3.70 25.79 -7.17
N ASN A 248 -3.57 24.66 -7.87
CA ASN A 248 -4.32 24.38 -9.09
C ASN A 248 -5.66 23.68 -8.76
N PRO A 249 -6.82 24.29 -9.05
CA PRO A 249 -8.13 23.69 -8.79
C PRO A 249 -8.38 22.39 -9.58
N GLN A 250 -7.61 22.11 -10.63
CA GLN A 250 -7.68 20.84 -11.37
C GLN A 250 -6.97 19.68 -10.68
N CYS A 251 -6.16 19.96 -9.66
CA CYS A 251 -5.38 18.95 -8.93
C CYS A 251 -5.94 18.59 -7.57
N LEU A 252 -6.78 19.45 -6.98
CA LEU A 252 -7.33 19.23 -5.66
C LEU A 252 -8.74 18.62 -5.71
N VAL A 253 -8.88 17.48 -5.02
CA VAL A 253 -10.16 16.98 -4.50
C VAL A 253 -10.22 17.39 -3.04
N LYS A 254 -11.23 18.15 -2.60
CA LYS A 254 -11.33 18.61 -1.20
C LYS A 254 -11.88 17.51 -0.27
N GLU A 255 -11.57 17.57 1.02
CA GLU A 255 -12.20 16.69 2.02
C GLU A 255 -13.73 16.82 1.96
N GLY A 256 -14.44 15.68 1.97
CA GLY A 256 -15.91 15.68 1.87
C GLY A 256 -16.45 16.13 0.51
N THR A 257 -15.61 16.17 -0.54
CA THR A 257 -16.10 16.31 -1.91
C THR A 257 -17.11 15.20 -2.17
N ASP A 258 -18.35 15.61 -2.42
CA ASP A 258 -19.43 14.72 -2.82
C ASP A 258 -19.06 14.08 -4.16
N LEU A 259 -18.55 12.85 -4.09
CA LEU A 259 -18.08 12.12 -5.26
C LEU A 259 -19.22 11.80 -6.22
N THR A 260 -20.49 11.88 -5.79
CA THR A 260 -21.70 11.78 -6.64
C THR A 260 -21.90 12.97 -7.57
N LYS A 261 -21.10 14.03 -7.39
CA LYS A 261 -21.01 15.15 -8.32
C LYS A 261 -19.69 15.04 -9.09
N PRO A 262 -19.71 15.20 -10.43
CA PRO A 262 -18.51 15.06 -11.24
C PRO A 262 -17.45 16.06 -10.80
N VAL A 263 -16.39 15.56 -10.17
CA VAL A 263 -15.15 16.31 -10.00
C VAL A 263 -14.48 16.37 -11.37
N PRO A 264 -14.10 17.54 -11.91
CA PRO A 264 -13.46 17.61 -13.20
C PRO A 264 -12.12 16.87 -13.15
N TRP A 265 -12.12 15.65 -13.66
CA TRP A 265 -10.92 14.85 -13.87
C TRP A 265 -10.00 15.63 -14.81
N PRO A 266 -8.72 15.87 -14.48
CA PRO A 266 -7.86 16.57 -15.41
C PRO A 266 -7.56 15.65 -16.59
N VAL A 267 -8.32 15.82 -17.67
CA VAL A 267 -7.88 15.47 -19.02
C VAL A 267 -6.73 16.42 -19.34
N ARG A 268 -5.50 15.99 -19.05
CA ARG A 268 -4.24 16.76 -19.12
C ARG A 268 -4.23 17.97 -18.18
N VAL A 269 -3.43 17.88 -17.11
CA VAL A 269 -2.94 19.09 -16.45
C VAL A 269 -2.19 19.89 -17.53
N PRO A 270 -2.60 21.12 -17.89
CA PRO A 270 -1.76 21.98 -18.71
C PRO A 270 -0.42 22.04 -18.00
N ARG A 271 0.71 21.95 -18.74
CA ARG A 271 2.05 22.10 -18.16
C ARG A 271 1.99 23.26 -17.17
N LEU A 272 2.05 22.96 -15.88
CA LEU A 272 2.18 23.99 -14.86
C LEU A 272 3.41 24.76 -15.30
N LYS A 273 3.24 26.05 -15.64
CA LYS A 273 4.37 26.88 -16.06
C LYS A 273 5.41 26.68 -14.96
N SER A 274 6.55 26.10 -15.33
CA SER A 274 7.64 25.84 -14.40
C SER A 274 7.90 27.13 -13.63
N LEU A 275 7.66 27.10 -12.32
CA LEU A 275 8.11 28.15 -11.41
C LEU A 275 9.64 28.15 -11.37
#